data_AF-A0A8T6N976-F1
#
_entry.id   AF-A0A8T6N976-F1
#
_cell.length_a   1.000
_cell.length_b   1.000
_cell.length_c   1.000
_cell.angle_alpha   90.00
_cell.angle_beta   90.00
_cell.angle_gamma   90.00
#
_symmetry.space_group_name_H-M   'P 1'
#
loop_
_entity.id
_entity.type
_entity.pdbx_description
1 polymer ?
#
loop_
_entity_poly.entity_id
_entity_poly.type
_entity_poly.pdbx_seq_one_letter_code
_entity_poly.pdbx_strand_id
1 'polypeptide(L)'
;MSFIFPARIRNELNRFEDRTGIPITLIFNLLVLLLSPNPLVKAAALIGAIMSGVETHVKKGSRKFTLPASAWNLIDQFIEENNFPYRRNYNKIITYRDANLASDTTGMTFQNRIYLQSIPSNNKELSEFFHEYVHTFQYHRYGQIVFIPVYVGEYLFELVRQRNAQEAYENIEFEDQAFDWEERFLDWLNARGIWVHKVRPS
;
A
#
# COMPACT_ATOMS: atom_id res chain seq x y z
N MET A 1 -11.42 9.35 11.68
CA MET A 1 -12.68 10.12 11.67
C MET A 1 -13.11 10.27 10.22
N SER A 2 -14.11 9.52 9.75
CA SER A 2 -14.53 9.60 8.35
C SER A 2 -15.55 10.71 8.21
N PHE A 3 -15.22 11.78 7.49
CA PHE A 3 -16.20 12.82 7.15
C PHE A 3 -17.26 12.21 6.22
N ILE A 4 -18.50 12.09 6.70
CA ILE A 4 -19.60 11.61 5.88
C ILE A 4 -20.12 12.79 5.06
N PHE A 5 -19.54 12.98 3.88
CA PHE A 5 -20.10 13.91 2.90
C PHE A 5 -21.39 13.33 2.30
N PRO A 6 -22.43 14.16 2.05
CA PRO A 6 -23.56 13.80 1.22
C PRO A 6 -23.12 13.20 -0.12
N ALA A 7 -23.85 12.20 -0.63
CA ALA A 7 -23.48 11.47 -1.85
C ALA A 7 -23.22 12.40 -3.06
N ARG A 8 -24.01 13.46 -3.19
CA ARG A 8 -23.81 14.49 -4.23
C ARG A 8 -22.46 15.18 -4.13
N ILE A 9 -22.08 15.61 -2.93
CA ILE A 9 -20.78 16.27 -2.68
C ILE A 9 -19.65 15.28 -2.97
N ARG A 10 -19.76 14.05 -2.48
CA ARG A 10 -18.76 12.99 -2.75
C ARG A 10 -18.55 12.75 -4.25
N ASN A 11 -19.62 12.77 -5.04
CA ASN A 11 -19.51 12.58 -6.49
C ASN A 11 -18.85 13.77 -7.20
N GLU A 12 -19.12 15.01 -6.78
CA GLU A 12 -18.41 16.18 -7.31
C GLU A 12 -16.93 16.16 -6.95
N LEU A 13 -16.66 15.76 -5.71
CA LEU A 13 -15.32 15.58 -5.17
C LEU A 13 -14.53 14.54 -5.99
N ASN A 14 -15.09 13.36 -6.20
CA ASN A 14 -14.45 12.34 -7.05
C ASN A 14 -14.22 12.85 -8.49
N ARG A 15 -15.21 13.56 -9.08
CA ARG A 15 -15.07 14.17 -10.41
C ARG A 15 -13.95 15.22 -10.47
N PHE A 16 -13.75 15.98 -9.39
CA PHE A 16 -12.65 16.93 -9.29
C PHE A 16 -11.29 16.20 -9.26
N GLU A 17 -11.15 15.15 -8.44
CA GLU A 17 -9.93 14.33 -8.38
C GLU A 17 -9.62 13.72 -9.74
N ASP A 18 -10.64 13.19 -10.43
CA ASP A 18 -10.48 12.58 -11.76
C ASP A 18 -10.03 13.61 -12.82
N ARG A 19 -10.53 14.84 -12.76
CA ARG A 19 -10.18 15.91 -13.72
C ARG A 19 -8.80 16.50 -13.48
N THR A 20 -8.42 16.68 -12.21
CA THR A 20 -7.22 17.44 -11.84
C THR A 20 -6.03 16.55 -11.48
N GLY A 21 -6.30 15.29 -11.12
CA GLY A 21 -5.32 14.40 -10.49
C GLY A 21 -4.98 14.78 -9.05
N ILE A 22 -5.60 15.83 -8.49
CA ILE A 22 -5.31 16.32 -7.14
C ILE A 22 -6.28 15.67 -6.14
N PRO A 23 -5.81 14.90 -5.15
CA PRO A 23 -6.63 14.29 -4.13
C PRO A 23 -7.22 15.39 -3.24
N ILE A 24 -8.48 15.27 -2.90
CA ILE A 24 -9.13 16.24 -1.99
C ILE A 24 -8.55 16.14 -0.59
N THR A 25 -8.06 14.96 -0.22
CA THR A 25 -7.29 14.75 1.01
C THR A 25 -6.06 15.66 1.06
N LEU A 26 -5.37 15.89 -0.07
CA LEU A 26 -4.26 16.85 -0.15
C LEU A 26 -4.73 18.27 0.14
N ILE A 27 -5.82 18.72 -0.50
CA ILE A 27 -6.38 20.06 -0.31
C ILE A 27 -6.82 20.26 1.14
N PHE A 28 -7.51 19.28 1.72
CA PHE A 28 -7.96 19.32 3.09
C PHE A 28 -6.79 19.36 4.08
N ASN A 29 -5.77 18.53 3.86
CA ASN A 29 -4.57 18.51 4.70
C ASN A 29 -3.82 19.85 4.62
N LEU A 30 -3.69 20.45 3.45
CA LEU A 30 -3.11 21.79 3.30
C LEU A 30 -3.93 22.87 4.02
N LEU A 31 -5.27 22.80 3.97
CA LEU A 31 -6.14 23.73 4.70
C LEU A 31 -5.98 23.57 6.22
N VAL A 32 -5.94 22.33 6.74
CA VAL A 32 -5.72 22.07 8.17
C VAL A 32 -4.34 22.56 8.61
N LEU A 33 -3.31 22.36 7.79
CA LEU A 33 -1.95 22.82 8.05
C LEU A 33 -1.88 24.35 8.19
N LEU A 34 -2.62 25.08 7.34
CA LEU A 34 -2.68 26.55 7.35
C LEU A 34 -3.51 27.10 8.52
N LEU A 35 -4.63 26.45 8.85
CA LEU A 35 -5.64 27.02 9.76
C LEU A 35 -5.52 26.53 11.22
N SER A 36 -4.92 25.37 11.48
CA SER A 36 -4.85 24.83 12.83
C SER A 36 -3.83 25.60 13.69
N PRO A 37 -4.16 26.02 14.92
CA PRO A 37 -3.17 26.56 15.86
C PRO A 37 -2.36 25.46 16.56
N ASN A 38 -2.80 24.20 16.52
CA ASN A 38 -2.17 23.11 17.27
C ASN A 38 -1.02 22.48 16.46
N PRO A 39 0.22 22.43 17.01
CA PRO A 39 1.40 21.93 16.29
C PRO A 39 1.31 20.42 15.96
N LEU A 40 0.69 19.59 16.80
CA LEU A 40 0.49 18.17 16.52
C LEU A 40 -0.47 17.96 15.34
N VAL A 41 -1.53 18.77 15.27
CA VAL A 41 -2.48 18.75 14.16
C VAL A 41 -1.81 19.23 12.86
N LYS A 42 -0.92 20.23 12.93
CA LYS A 42 -0.11 20.65 11.77
C LYS A 42 0.83 19.55 11.29
N ALA A 43 1.54 18.88 12.20
CA ALA A 43 2.44 17.78 11.84
C ALA A 43 1.67 16.63 11.17
N ALA A 44 0.53 16.23 11.73
CA ALA A 44 -0.34 15.22 11.13
C ALA A 44 -0.86 15.64 9.74
N ALA A 45 -1.26 16.90 9.58
CA ALA A 45 -1.71 17.45 8.31
C ALA A 45 -0.59 17.51 7.26
N LEU A 46 0.64 17.86 7.65
CA LEU A 46 1.81 17.83 6.77
C LEU A 46 2.11 16.42 6.28
N ILE A 47 2.13 15.43 7.18
CA ILE A 47 2.31 14.01 6.82
C ILE A 47 1.22 13.58 5.84
N GLY A 48 -0.04 13.91 6.14
CA GLY A 48 -1.16 13.62 5.25
C GLY A 48 -1.00 14.26 3.86
N ALA A 49 -0.53 15.51 3.78
CA ALA A 49 -0.29 16.19 2.51
C ALA A 49 0.85 15.53 1.72
N ILE A 50 1.96 15.16 2.38
CA ILE A 50 3.06 14.44 1.74
C ILE A 50 2.56 13.12 1.17
N MET A 51 1.85 12.31 1.97
CA MET A 51 1.34 11.01 1.54
C MET A 51 0.36 11.13 0.37
N SER A 52 -0.54 12.12 0.38
CA SER A 52 -1.43 12.38 -0.76
C SER A 52 -0.66 12.82 -2.01
N GLY A 53 0.37 13.64 -1.87
CA GLY A 53 1.23 14.05 -2.99
C GLY A 53 1.99 12.89 -3.61
N VAL A 54 2.54 12.00 -2.78
CA VAL A 54 3.21 10.77 -3.25
C VAL A 54 2.21 9.87 -3.97
N GLU A 55 1.03 9.63 -3.39
CA GLU A 55 0.00 8.81 -4.01
C GLU A 55 -0.43 9.36 -5.39
N THR A 56 -0.59 10.68 -5.53
CA THR A 56 -0.85 11.31 -6.84
C THR A 56 0.24 11.02 -7.85
N HIS A 57 1.49 11.15 -7.42
CA HIS A 57 2.64 10.91 -8.29
C HIS A 57 2.68 9.45 -8.76
N VAL A 58 2.54 8.51 -7.82
CA VAL A 58 2.54 7.07 -8.08
C VAL A 58 1.36 6.66 -8.97
N LYS A 59 0.18 7.23 -8.72
CA LYS A 59 -1.06 6.95 -9.48
C LYS A 59 -1.01 7.52 -10.89
N LYS A 60 -0.25 8.57 -11.16
CA LYS A 60 -0.21 9.24 -12.47
C LYS A 60 0.28 8.26 -13.54
N GLY A 61 -0.59 7.97 -14.51
CA GLY A 61 -0.30 7.03 -15.61
C GLY A 61 -0.58 5.56 -15.28
N SER A 62 -0.81 5.24 -14.00
CA SER A 62 -1.15 3.87 -13.58
C SER A 62 -2.53 3.44 -14.09
N ARG A 63 -2.68 2.14 -14.34
CA ARG A 63 -3.94 1.54 -14.79
C ARG A 63 -4.47 0.59 -13.74
N LYS A 64 -5.74 0.73 -13.39
CA LYS A 64 -6.42 -0.25 -12.54
C LYS A 64 -6.40 -1.61 -13.24
N PHE A 65 -6.05 -2.66 -12.50
CA PHE A 65 -6.16 -4.04 -12.97
C PHE A 65 -6.80 -4.90 -11.88
N THR A 66 -7.14 -6.14 -12.21
CA THR A 66 -7.61 -7.14 -11.25
C THR A 66 -6.69 -8.34 -11.36
N LEU A 67 -6.17 -8.84 -10.24
CA LEU A 67 -5.46 -10.11 -10.24
C LEU A 67 -6.41 -11.25 -10.65
N PRO A 68 -5.96 -12.24 -11.43
CA PRO A 68 -6.77 -13.39 -11.80
C PRO A 68 -7.28 -14.13 -10.57
N ALA A 69 -8.44 -14.77 -10.72
CA ALA A 69 -9.00 -15.63 -9.69
C ALA A 69 -8.02 -16.72 -9.25
N SER A 70 -7.20 -17.27 -10.16
CA SER A 70 -6.17 -18.27 -9.82
C SER A 70 -5.11 -17.73 -8.86
N ALA A 71 -4.66 -16.49 -9.03
CA ALA A 71 -3.68 -15.87 -8.12
C ALA A 71 -4.30 -15.65 -6.73
N TRP A 72 -5.55 -15.15 -6.69
CA TRP A 72 -6.27 -15.01 -5.42
C TRP A 72 -6.51 -16.34 -4.70
N ASN A 73 -6.84 -17.40 -5.44
CA ASN A 73 -7.01 -18.74 -4.87
C ASN A 73 -5.73 -19.26 -4.21
N LEU A 74 -4.55 -18.98 -4.79
CA LEU A 74 -3.27 -19.35 -4.20
C LEU A 74 -3.00 -18.59 -2.90
N ILE A 75 -3.25 -17.27 -2.90
CA ILE A 75 -3.13 -16.43 -1.71
C ILE A 75 -4.08 -16.91 -0.61
N ASP A 76 -5.32 -17.22 -0.96
CA ASP A 76 -6.34 -17.75 -0.04
C ASP A 76 -5.91 -19.07 0.59
N GLN A 77 -5.44 -20.01 -0.23
CA GLN A 77 -4.99 -21.29 0.24
C GLN A 77 -3.79 -21.15 1.20
N PHE A 78 -2.84 -20.28 0.86
CA PHE A 78 -1.71 -19.99 1.74
C PHE A 78 -2.17 -19.42 3.09
N ILE A 79 -3.07 -18.43 3.07
CA ILE A 79 -3.63 -17.80 4.28
C ILE A 79 -4.31 -18.81 5.19
N GLU A 80 -5.11 -19.71 4.61
CA GLU A 80 -5.83 -20.76 5.33
C GLU A 80 -4.87 -21.78 5.96
N GLU A 81 -3.90 -22.28 5.18
CA GLU A 81 -2.95 -23.31 5.64
C GLU A 81 -1.97 -22.78 6.70
N ASN A 82 -1.61 -21.49 6.65
CA ASN A 82 -0.57 -20.91 7.52
C ASN A 82 -1.14 -20.09 8.68
N ASN A 83 -2.46 -20.17 8.93
CA ASN A 83 -3.15 -19.41 9.98
C ASN A 83 -2.79 -17.91 9.94
N PHE A 84 -2.71 -17.33 8.75
CA PHE A 84 -2.41 -15.91 8.61
C PHE A 84 -3.43 -15.11 9.43
N PRO A 85 -2.98 -14.23 10.35
CA PRO A 85 -3.82 -13.76 11.47
C PRO A 85 -4.92 -12.78 11.06
N TYR A 86 -5.22 -12.64 9.77
CA TYR A 86 -6.07 -11.61 9.21
C TYR A 86 -7.22 -12.19 8.39
N ARG A 87 -8.44 -11.70 8.66
CA ARG A 87 -9.65 -12.13 7.94
C ARG A 87 -9.77 -11.47 6.56
N ARG A 88 -10.25 -12.28 5.60
CA ARG A 88 -10.56 -11.97 4.21
C ARG A 88 -11.27 -10.61 4.01
N ASN A 89 -10.70 -9.69 3.22
CA ASN A 89 -11.43 -8.54 2.67
C ASN A 89 -10.91 -8.04 1.32
N TYR A 90 -10.66 -8.93 0.36
CA TYR A 90 -10.14 -8.58 -0.99
C TYR A 90 -11.02 -7.61 -1.76
N ASN A 91 -12.34 -7.62 -1.52
CA ASN A 91 -13.29 -6.77 -2.22
C ASN A 91 -13.02 -5.26 -2.00
N LYS A 92 -12.14 -4.92 -1.06
CA LYS A 92 -11.70 -3.55 -0.82
C LYS A 92 -10.34 -3.23 -1.44
N ILE A 93 -9.56 -4.21 -1.87
CA ILE A 93 -8.22 -3.98 -2.43
C ILE A 93 -8.36 -3.53 -3.88
N ILE A 94 -7.74 -2.39 -4.20
CA ILE A 94 -7.71 -1.82 -5.54
C ILE A 94 -6.27 -1.88 -6.04
N THR A 95 -6.05 -2.64 -7.10
CA THR A 95 -4.71 -2.84 -7.65
C THR A 95 -4.48 -1.97 -8.89
N TYR A 96 -3.31 -1.35 -8.97
CA TYR A 96 -2.85 -0.50 -10.07
C TYR A 96 -1.54 -1.05 -10.62
N ARG A 97 -1.36 -1.01 -11.95
CA ARG A 97 -0.11 -1.36 -12.65
C ARG A 97 0.46 -0.15 -13.38
N ASP A 98 1.69 -0.25 -13.87
CA ASP A 98 2.42 0.83 -14.54
C ASP A 98 2.53 2.07 -13.64
N ALA A 99 2.64 1.84 -12.32
CA ALA A 99 2.79 2.90 -11.36
C ALA A 99 4.16 3.57 -11.49
N ASN A 100 4.20 4.89 -11.31
CA ASN A 100 5.45 5.65 -11.38
C ASN A 100 6.21 5.52 -10.05
N LEU A 101 6.83 4.35 -9.86
CA LEU A 101 7.63 3.99 -8.69
C LEU A 101 9.12 4.27 -8.96
N ALA A 102 9.92 4.33 -7.89
CA ALA A 102 11.37 4.37 -8.03
C ALA A 102 11.86 3.08 -8.73
N SER A 103 12.99 3.16 -9.43
CA SER A 103 13.48 2.08 -10.31
C SER A 103 13.77 0.76 -9.58
N ASP A 104 13.99 0.81 -8.28
CA ASP A 104 14.27 -0.30 -7.37
C ASP A 104 13.02 -0.79 -6.61
N THR A 105 11.87 -0.15 -6.81
CA THR A 105 10.64 -0.42 -6.06
C THR A 105 9.62 -1.14 -6.95
N THR A 106 9.32 -2.41 -6.66
CA THR A 106 8.38 -3.21 -7.49
C THR A 106 6.91 -2.97 -7.14
N GLY A 107 6.64 -2.61 -5.88
CA GLY A 107 5.32 -2.36 -5.34
C GLY A 107 5.28 -1.19 -4.36
N MET A 108 4.08 -0.68 -4.09
CA MET A 108 3.84 0.25 -2.98
C MET A 108 2.38 0.16 -2.54
N THR A 109 2.16 0.23 -1.23
CA THR A 109 0.82 0.20 -0.66
C THR A 109 0.42 1.54 -0.03
N PHE A 110 -0.75 2.04 -0.44
CA PHE A 110 -1.46 3.10 0.25
C PHE A 110 -2.86 2.63 0.65
N GLN A 111 -3.08 2.48 1.95
CA GLN A 111 -4.39 2.11 2.49
C GLN A 111 -4.86 0.75 1.96
N ASN A 112 -5.89 0.74 1.12
CA ASN A 112 -6.45 -0.42 0.44
C ASN A 112 -6.06 -0.47 -1.05
N ARG A 113 -5.00 0.25 -1.44
CA ARG A 113 -4.53 0.35 -2.81
C ARG A 113 -3.12 -0.17 -2.91
N ILE A 114 -2.90 -1.08 -3.84
CA ILE A 114 -1.57 -1.62 -4.16
C ILE A 114 -1.20 -1.11 -5.55
N TYR A 115 -0.03 -0.49 -5.65
CA TYR A 115 0.53 0.04 -6.88
C TYR A 115 1.73 -0.80 -7.26
N LEU A 116 1.73 -1.35 -8.47
CA LEU A 116 2.82 -2.18 -8.97
C LEU A 116 3.42 -1.56 -10.22
N GLN A 117 4.70 -1.83 -10.47
CA GLN A 117 5.31 -1.52 -11.76
C GLN A 117 4.69 -2.37 -12.88
N SER A 118 4.43 -3.66 -12.63
CA SER A 118 3.91 -4.61 -13.62
C SER A 118 2.89 -5.57 -12.99
N ILE A 119 2.21 -6.37 -13.83
CA ILE A 119 1.34 -7.44 -13.34
C ILE A 119 2.23 -8.64 -12.97
N PRO A 120 2.04 -9.25 -11.78
CA PRO A 120 2.79 -10.44 -11.39
C PRO A 120 2.73 -11.55 -12.44
N SER A 121 3.90 -12.02 -12.85
CA SER A 121 4.09 -12.93 -13.98
C SER A 121 4.91 -14.18 -13.65
N ASN A 122 5.43 -14.25 -12.43
CA ASN A 122 6.16 -15.38 -11.85
C ASN A 122 5.93 -15.44 -10.33
N ASN A 123 6.46 -16.48 -9.67
CA ASN A 123 6.24 -16.68 -8.23
C ASN A 123 6.82 -15.56 -7.37
N LYS A 124 7.98 -15.01 -7.75
CA LYS A 124 8.62 -13.92 -7.02
C LYS A 124 7.81 -12.62 -7.11
N GLU A 125 7.37 -12.24 -8.31
CA GLU A 125 6.50 -11.07 -8.45
C GLU A 125 5.14 -11.26 -7.74
N LEU A 126 4.65 -12.51 -7.64
CA LEU A 126 3.44 -12.79 -6.86
C LEU A 126 3.70 -12.76 -5.35
N SER A 127 4.90 -13.12 -4.88
CA SER A 127 5.28 -12.97 -3.48
C SER A 127 5.48 -11.49 -3.11
N GLU A 128 6.09 -10.69 -3.98
CA GLU A 128 6.19 -9.23 -3.82
C GLU A 128 4.79 -8.58 -3.81
N PHE A 129 3.85 -9.06 -4.63
CA PHE A 129 2.46 -8.63 -4.49
C PHE A 129 1.87 -8.99 -3.10
N PHE A 130 2.20 -10.17 -2.59
CA PHE A 130 1.74 -10.61 -1.28
C PHE A 130 2.36 -9.79 -0.14
N HIS A 131 3.60 -9.34 -0.28
CA HIS A 131 4.23 -8.35 0.60
C HIS A 131 3.37 -7.09 0.71
N GLU A 132 3.02 -6.48 -0.42
CA GLU A 132 2.13 -5.32 -0.46
C GLU A 132 0.75 -5.60 0.14
N TYR A 133 0.23 -6.80 -0.11
CA TYR A 133 -1.00 -7.27 0.51
C TYR A 133 -0.90 -7.29 2.04
N VAL A 134 0.22 -7.73 2.64
CA VAL A 134 0.46 -7.67 4.10
C VAL A 134 0.36 -6.24 4.62
N HIS A 135 0.94 -5.26 3.92
CA HIS A 135 0.81 -3.85 4.31
C HIS A 135 -0.64 -3.37 4.31
N THR A 136 -1.49 -3.83 3.38
CA THR A 136 -2.92 -3.46 3.44
C THR A 136 -3.58 -3.93 4.74
N PHE A 137 -3.15 -5.06 5.31
CA PHE A 137 -3.63 -5.52 6.62
C PHE A 137 -3.07 -4.69 7.75
N GLN A 138 -1.79 -4.38 7.74
CA GLN A 138 -1.18 -3.53 8.76
C GLN A 138 -1.88 -2.16 8.78
N TYR A 139 -2.13 -1.56 7.61
CA TYR A 139 -2.94 -0.34 7.48
C TYR A 139 -4.34 -0.49 8.08
N HIS A 140 -5.02 -1.62 7.87
CA HIS A 140 -6.35 -1.87 8.43
C HIS A 140 -6.33 -2.15 9.94
N ARG A 141 -5.29 -2.83 10.44
CA ARG A 141 -5.11 -3.19 11.86
C ARG A 141 -4.83 -1.96 12.71
N TYR A 142 -3.86 -1.16 12.30
CA TYR A 142 -3.39 0.01 13.06
C TYR A 142 -4.14 1.29 12.69
N GLY A 143 -4.65 1.38 11.46
CA GLY A 143 -5.15 2.61 10.90
C GLY A 143 -4.02 3.56 10.49
N GLN A 144 -4.27 4.42 9.51
CA GLN A 144 -3.25 5.34 8.96
C GLN A 144 -2.63 6.26 10.02
N ILE A 145 -3.42 6.69 11.01
CA ILE A 145 -2.99 7.62 12.06
C ILE A 145 -1.93 7.00 12.96
N VAL A 146 -1.92 5.67 13.11
CA VAL A 146 -0.93 4.96 13.92
C VAL A 146 0.16 4.37 13.02
N PHE A 147 -0.22 3.72 11.93
CA PHE A 147 0.71 3.05 11.04
C PHE A 147 1.77 4.00 10.49
N ILE A 148 1.37 5.14 9.91
CA ILE A 148 2.32 6.04 9.22
C ILE A 148 3.32 6.65 10.22
N PRO A 149 2.90 7.22 11.38
CA PRO A 149 3.87 7.76 12.32
C PRO A 149 4.82 6.72 12.93
N VAL A 150 4.33 5.50 13.21
CA VAL A 150 5.19 4.42 13.72
C VAL A 150 6.18 3.99 12.65
N TYR A 151 5.71 3.72 11.43
CA TYR A 151 6.54 3.33 10.31
C TYR A 151 7.65 4.36 10.02
N VAL A 152 7.29 5.64 9.93
CA VAL A 152 8.27 6.73 9.70
C VAL A 152 9.18 6.90 10.91
N GLY A 153 8.67 6.76 12.14
CA GLY A 153 9.44 6.87 13.37
C GLY A 153 10.52 5.78 13.47
N GLU A 154 10.16 4.53 13.19
CA GLU A 154 11.07 3.39 13.12
C GLU A 154 12.10 3.58 12.03
N TYR A 155 11.69 3.96 10.81
CA TYR A 155 12.63 4.24 9.73
C TYR A 155 13.67 5.30 10.11
N LEU A 156 13.24 6.42 10.72
CA LEU A 156 14.16 7.48 11.14
C LEU A 156 15.09 7.03 12.27
N PHE A 157 14.58 6.26 13.23
CA PHE A 157 15.39 5.68 14.30
C PHE A 157 16.46 4.74 13.74
N GLU A 158 16.06 3.84 12.84
CA GLU A 158 16.93 2.87 12.18
C GLU A 158 17.92 3.56 11.23
N LEU A 159 17.52 4.62 10.55
CA LEU A 159 18.41 5.41 9.69
C LEU A 159 19.55 6.05 10.49
N VAL A 160 19.25 6.57 11.69
CA VAL A 160 20.28 7.11 12.60
C VAL A 160 21.19 6.00 13.12
N ARG A 161 20.64 4.82 13.42
CA ARG A 161 21.38 3.66 13.94
C ARG A 161 22.32 3.04 12.90
N GLN A 162 21.79 2.72 11.72
CA GLN A 162 22.47 1.96 10.66
C GLN A 162 23.28 2.86 9.72
N ARG A 163 22.90 4.14 9.57
CA ARG A 163 23.50 5.08 8.60
C ARG A 163 23.44 4.58 7.15
N ASN A 164 22.51 3.68 6.86
CA ASN A 164 22.24 3.10 5.56
C ASN A 164 20.72 3.06 5.36
N ALA A 165 20.22 3.65 4.28
CA ALA A 165 18.78 3.76 4.03
C ALA A 165 18.12 2.41 3.73
N GLN A 166 18.81 1.53 3.01
CA GLN A 166 18.31 0.20 2.68
C GLN A 166 18.21 -0.67 3.94
N GLU A 167 19.29 -0.72 4.72
CA GLU A 167 19.28 -1.47 6.00
C GLU A 167 18.26 -0.87 6.97
N ALA A 168 18.10 0.46 7.00
CA ALA A 168 17.09 1.09 7.85
C ALA A 168 15.66 0.69 7.47
N TYR A 169 15.37 0.61 6.18
CA TYR A 169 14.09 0.15 5.66
C TYR A 169 13.83 -1.31 6.05
N GLU A 170 14.79 -2.21 5.81
CA GLU A 170 14.67 -3.64 6.12
C GLU A 170 14.54 -3.95 7.63
N ASN A 171 14.91 -3.01 8.51
CA ASN A 171 14.82 -3.16 9.97
C ASN A 171 13.53 -2.54 10.57
N ILE A 172 12.62 -2.00 9.78
CA ILE A 172 11.29 -1.54 10.27
C ILE A 172 10.48 -2.79 10.65
N GLU A 173 9.80 -2.79 11.81
CA GLU A 173 9.06 -3.97 12.30
C GLU A 173 7.98 -4.42 11.31
N PHE A 174 7.33 -3.45 10.65
CA PHE A 174 6.33 -3.72 9.63
C PHE A 174 6.90 -4.33 8.35
N GLU A 175 8.11 -3.94 7.95
CA GLU A 175 8.81 -4.50 6.79
C GLU A 175 9.32 -5.91 7.10
N ASP A 176 9.94 -6.12 8.27
CA ASP A 176 10.38 -7.43 8.74
C ASP A 176 9.24 -8.46 8.72
N GLN A 177 8.06 -8.07 9.24
CA GLN A 177 6.87 -8.91 9.16
C GLN A 177 6.41 -9.17 7.71
N ALA A 178 6.44 -8.16 6.84
CA ALA A 178 6.01 -8.31 5.45
C ALA A 178 6.96 -9.24 4.67
N PHE A 179 8.27 -9.10 4.88
CA PHE A 179 9.29 -9.99 4.30
C PHE A 179 9.18 -11.43 4.81
N ASP A 180 8.96 -11.65 6.12
CA ASP A 180 8.74 -13.00 6.66
C ASP A 180 7.54 -13.69 6.00
N TRP A 181 6.45 -12.96 5.78
CA TRP A 181 5.27 -13.49 5.09
C TRP A 181 5.49 -13.69 3.58
N GLU A 182 6.22 -12.79 2.93
CA GLU A 182 6.63 -12.91 1.54
C GLU A 182 7.48 -14.17 1.31
N GLU A 183 8.52 -14.38 2.12
CA GLU A 183 9.43 -15.52 2.02
C GLU A 183 8.67 -16.83 2.21
N ARG A 184 7.83 -16.93 3.26
CA ARG A 184 6.99 -18.11 3.50
C ARG A 184 6.06 -18.40 2.33
N PHE A 185 5.49 -17.37 1.72
CA PHE A 185 4.59 -17.56 0.58
C PHE A 185 5.35 -18.00 -0.67
N LEU A 186 6.52 -17.42 -0.93
CA LEU A 186 7.39 -17.83 -2.03
C LEU A 186 7.84 -19.29 -1.88
N ASP A 187 8.28 -19.68 -0.67
CA ASP A 187 8.64 -21.05 -0.35
C ASP A 187 7.46 -22.01 -0.51
N TRP A 188 6.27 -21.59 -0.08
CA TRP A 188 5.05 -22.37 -0.23
C TRP A 188 4.69 -22.63 -1.70
N LEU A 189 4.83 -21.61 -2.57
CA LEU A 189 4.62 -21.74 -4.02
C LEU A 189 5.64 -22.70 -4.64
N ASN A 190 6.91 -22.53 -4.30
CA ASN A 190 8.02 -23.30 -4.84
C ASN A 190 7.97 -24.78 -4.41
N ALA A 191 7.67 -25.05 -3.14
CA ALA A 191 7.55 -26.40 -2.59
C ALA A 191 6.44 -27.23 -3.27
N ARG A 192 5.41 -26.57 -3.82
CA ARG A 192 4.30 -27.21 -4.53
C ARG A 192 4.52 -27.32 -6.04
N GLY A 193 5.64 -26.81 -6.55
CA GLY A 193 5.91 -26.75 -7.98
C GLY A 193 4.87 -25.91 -8.74
N ILE A 194 4.23 -24.96 -8.07
CA ILE A 194 3.23 -24.08 -8.67
C ILE A 194 4.00 -23.02 -9.46
N TRP A 195 3.75 -22.95 -10.77
CA TRP A 195 4.32 -21.92 -11.63
C TRP A 195 3.25 -20.94 -12.04
N VAL A 196 3.34 -19.71 -11.54
CA VAL A 196 2.52 -18.61 -12.03
C VAL A 196 3.01 -18.28 -13.44
N HIS A 197 2.33 -18.80 -14.46
CA HIS A 197 2.58 -18.40 -15.84
C HIS A 197 1.76 -17.15 -16.17
N LYS A 198 2.43 -16.11 -16.70
CA LYS A 198 1.87 -14.87 -17.27
C LYS A 198 0.38 -14.75 -17.03
N VAL A 199 0.01 -14.04 -15.97
CA VAL A 199 -1.32 -13.47 -15.81
C VAL A 199 -1.63 -12.70 -17.10
N ARG A 200 -2.43 -13.30 -17.98
CA ARG A 200 -2.89 -12.58 -19.16
C ARG A 200 -3.90 -11.55 -18.68
N PRO A 201 -3.71 -10.25 -18.95
CA PRO A 201 -4.75 -9.28 -18.68
C PRO A 201 -5.99 -9.67 -19.50
N SER A 202 -7.11 -9.91 -18.81
CA SER A 202 -8.43 -10.10 -19.41
C SER A 202 -8.91 -8.83 -20.10
#